data_AF-A0A6I3GGI9-F1
#
_entry.id   AF-A0A6I3GGI9-F1
#
_cell.length_a   1.000
_cell.length_b   1.000
_cell.length_c   1.000
_cell.angle_alpha   90.00
_cell.angle_beta   90.00
_cell.angle_gamma   90.00
#
_symmetry.space_group_name_H-M   'P 1'
#
loop_
_entity.id
_entity.type
_entity.pdbx_description
1 polymer ?
#
loop_
_entity_poly.entity_id
_entity_poly.type
_entity_poly.pdbx_seq_one_letter_code
_entity_poly.pdbx_strand_id
1 'polypeptide(L)' 'MKFSANIPDDYLEFLDQQVDQGHYRSRSAALTDAIALWRTFRLTSSYTEAFASVDPIWDLAVADGLEDEHGL' A
#
# COMPACT_ATOMS: atom_id res chain seq x y z
N MET A 1 -10.25 7.37 16.79
CA MET A 1 -11.55 6.81 17.19
C MET A 1 -11.29 5.51 17.94
N LYS A 2 -12.09 5.16 18.96
CA LYS A 2 -11.90 3.91 19.73
C LYS A 2 -12.92 2.87 19.28
N PHE A 3 -12.53 1.62 19.26
CA PHE A 3 -13.41 0.48 19.00
C PHE A 3 -13.05 -0.65 19.96
N SER A 4 -13.99 -1.57 20.17
CA SER A 4 -13.75 -2.84 20.86
C SER A 4 -13.83 -3.95 19.82
N ALA A 5 -12.91 -4.91 19.89
CA ALA A 5 -12.87 -6.05 18.98
C ALA A 5 -12.52 -7.32 19.75
N ASN A 6 -13.07 -8.43 19.27
CA ASN A 6 -12.66 -9.75 19.71
C ASN A 6 -11.47 -10.18 18.85
N ILE A 7 -10.33 -10.43 19.48
CA ILE A 7 -9.09 -10.86 18.81
C ILE A 7 -8.66 -12.17 19.47
N PRO A 8 -8.40 -13.23 18.70
CA PRO A 8 -7.81 -14.48 19.21
C PRO A 8 -6.57 -14.23 20.07
N ASP A 9 -6.40 -15.02 21.14
CA ASP A 9 -5.34 -14.82 22.13
C ASP A 9 -3.94 -14.90 21.53
N ASP A 10 -3.72 -15.81 20.57
CA ASP A 10 -2.45 -15.96 19.84
C ASP A 10 -2.05 -14.70 19.06
N TYR A 11 -3.01 -14.06 18.40
CA TYR A 11 -2.78 -12.78 17.73
C TYR A 11 -2.59 -11.62 18.71
N LEU A 12 -3.22 -11.67 19.88
CA LEU A 12 -3.02 -10.67 20.92
C LEU A 12 -1.61 -10.77 21.53
N GLU A 13 -1.14 -11.98 21.82
CA GLU A 13 0.23 -12.25 22.29
C GLU A 13 1.26 -11.77 21.27
N PHE A 14 1.03 -12.03 19.98
CA PHE A 14 1.90 -11.51 18.93
C PHE A 14 1.96 -9.97 18.93
N LEU A 15 0.80 -9.30 19.03
CA LEU A 15 0.75 -7.83 19.10
C LEU A 15 1.49 -7.30 20.34
N ASP A 16 1.38 -7.97 21.47
CA ASP A 16 2.10 -7.63 22.70
C ASP A 16 3.59 -7.72 22.52
N GLN A 17 4.07 -8.83 21.96
CA GLN A 17 5.48 -9.02 21.70
C GLN A 17 6.07 -7.90 20.83
N GLN A 18 5.34 -7.44 19.81
CA GLN A 18 5.79 -6.33 18.96
C GLN A 18 5.90 -5.00 19.73
N VAL A 19 5.03 -4.77 20.71
CA VAL A 19 5.08 -3.57 21.56
C VAL A 19 6.22 -3.69 22.57
N ASP A 20 6.37 -4.85 23.21
CA ASP A 20 7.41 -5.10 24.20
C ASP A 20 8.82 -5.04 23.61
N GLN A 21 8.98 -5.46 22.35
CA GLN A 21 10.22 -5.32 21.58
C GLN A 21 10.48 -3.89 21.10
N GLY A 22 9.53 -2.97 21.33
CA GLY A 22 9.66 -1.56 20.94
C GLY A 22 9.44 -1.29 19.46
N HIS A 23 9.00 -2.28 18.66
CA HIS A 23 8.67 -2.07 17.25
C HIS A 23 7.49 -1.10 17.08
N TYR A 24 6.52 -1.15 18.01
CA TYR A 24 5.41 -0.23 18.05
C TYR A 24 5.20 0.37 19.44
N ARG A 25 4.79 1.64 19.46
CA ARG A 25 4.44 2.36 20.69
C ARG A 25 3.25 1.74 21.45
N SER A 26 2.34 1.08 20.74
CA SER A 26 1.14 0.46 21.32
C SER A 26 0.49 -0.52 20.34
N ARG A 27 -0.39 -1.38 20.85
CA ARG A 27 -1.21 -2.29 20.03
C ARG A 27 -2.01 -1.54 18.96
N SER A 28 -2.56 -0.37 19.30
CA SER A 28 -3.30 0.46 18.34
C SER A 28 -2.42 1.01 17.23
N ALA A 29 -1.15 1.31 17.51
CA ALA A 29 -0.21 1.75 16.47
C ALA A 29 0.09 0.60 15.49
N ALA A 30 0.37 -0.60 16.02
CA ALA A 30 0.56 -1.81 15.20
C ALA A 30 -0.66 -2.14 14.33
N LEU A 31 -1.87 -2.13 14.91
CA LEU A 31 -3.10 -2.36 14.16
C LEU A 31 -3.36 -1.31 13.08
N THR A 32 -3.03 -0.04 13.35
CA THR A 32 -3.19 1.04 12.36
C THR A 32 -2.28 0.80 11.16
N ASP A 33 -1.03 0.44 11.41
CA ASP A 33 -0.04 0.15 10.36
C ASP A 33 -0.43 -1.09 9.55
N ALA A 34 -0.88 -2.16 10.22
CA ALA A 34 -1.39 -3.36 9.56
C ALA A 34 -2.58 -3.05 8.62
N ILE A 35 -3.52 -2.19 9.05
CA ILE A 35 -4.64 -1.76 8.21
C ILE A 35 -4.16 -0.94 7.00
N ALA A 36 -3.18 -0.06 7.20
CA ALA A 36 -2.59 0.73 6.11
C ALA A 36 -1.91 -0.19 5.08
N LEU A 37 -1.12 -1.15 5.54
CA LEU A 37 -0.47 -2.14 4.69
C LEU A 37 -1.49 -2.97 3.90
N TRP A 38 -2.57 -3.43 4.55
CA TRP A 38 -3.62 -4.18 3.90
C TRP A 38 -4.33 -3.38 2.81
N ARG A 39 -4.59 -2.08 3.06
CA ARG A 39 -5.16 -1.18 2.06
C ARG A 39 -4.23 -1.01 0.85
N THR A 40 -2.94 -0.82 1.08
CA THR A 40 -1.94 -0.71 0.01
C THR A 40 -1.82 -1.99 -0.80
N PHE A 41 -1.82 -3.16 -0.15
CA PHE A 41 -1.79 -4.45 -0.84
C PHE A 41 -2.98 -4.63 -1.80
N ARG A 42 -4.19 -4.25 -1.36
CA ARG A 42 -5.38 -4.23 -2.21
C ARG A 42 -5.22 -3.29 -3.41
N LEU A 43 -4.66 -2.10 -3.20
CA LEU A 43 -4.35 -1.15 -4.27
C LEU A 43 -3.38 -1.74 -5.30
N THR A 44 -2.30 -2.39 -4.87
CA THR A 44 -1.35 -3.06 -5.78
C THR A 44 -2.03 -4.12 -6.64
N SER A 45 -2.91 -4.93 -6.05
CA SER A 45 -3.67 -5.93 -6.79
C SER A 45 -4.56 -5.29 -7.85
N SER A 46 -5.28 -4.23 -7.50
CA SER A 46 -6.15 -3.51 -8.45
C SER A 46 -5.37 -2.82 -9.55
N TYR A 47 -4.19 -2.26 -9.24
CA TYR A 47 -3.33 -1.62 -10.24
C TYR A 47 -2.73 -2.65 -11.20
N THR A 48 -2.33 -3.81 -10.68
CA THR A 48 -1.81 -4.92 -11.50
C THR A 48 -2.87 -5.41 -12.49
N GLU A 49 -4.11 -5.58 -12.03
CA GLU A 49 -5.23 -5.98 -12.88
C GLU A 49 -5.54 -4.92 -13.94
N ALA A 50 -5.58 -3.64 -13.56
CA ALA A 50 -5.85 -2.54 -14.49
C ALA A 50 -4.75 -2.40 -15.57
N PHE A 51 -3.48 -2.56 -15.19
CA PHE A 51 -2.35 -2.52 -16.13
C PHE A 51 -2.31 -3.72 -17.06
N ALA A 52 -2.82 -4.89 -16.64
CA ALA A 52 -2.90 -6.05 -17.51
C ALA A 52 -3.84 -5.84 -18.72
N SER A 53 -4.77 -4.88 -18.63
CA SER A 53 -5.70 -4.51 -19.70
C SER A 53 -5.39 -3.19 -20.38
N VAL A 54 -4.18 -2.62 -20.19
CA VAL A 54 -3.83 -1.33 -20.79
C VAL A 54 -3.70 -1.47 -22.31
N ASP A 55 -4.25 -0.51 -23.06
CA ASP A 55 -4.18 -0.51 -24.52
C ASP A 55 -2.78 -0.03 -24.97
N PRO A 56 -2.02 -0.83 -25.74
CA PRO A 56 -0.70 -0.44 -26.25
C PRO A 56 -0.71 0.81 -27.13
N ILE A 57 -1.88 1.25 -27.62
CA ILE A 57 -1.99 2.48 -28.43
C ILE A 57 -1.44 3.72 -27.69
N TRP A 58 -1.48 3.72 -26.36
CA TRP A 58 -0.96 4.81 -25.54
C TRP A 58 0.57 4.89 -25.52
N ASP A 59 1.29 3.80 -25.83
CA ASP A 59 2.76 3.82 -25.90
C ASP A 59 3.27 4.70 -27.06
N LEU A 60 2.43 4.91 -28.09
CA LEU A 60 2.76 5.77 -29.22
C LEU A 60 2.89 7.25 -28.83
N ALA A 61 2.14 7.69 -27.82
CA ALA A 61 2.14 9.08 -27.36
C ALA A 61 3.26 9.39 -26.35
N VAL A 62 4.11 8.41 -25.99
CA VAL A 62 5.18 8.59 -24.98
C VAL A 62 6.23 9.61 -25.42
N ALA A 63 6.44 9.78 -26.73
CA ALA A 63 7.43 10.70 -27.29
C ALA A 63 6.84 12.06 -27.72
N ASP A 64 5.52 12.25 -27.61
CA ASP A 64 4.86 13.49 -28.04
C ASP A 64 5.37 14.68 -27.21
N GLY A 65 5.88 15.70 -27.90
CA GLY A 65 6.39 16.93 -27.26
C GLY A 65 7.78 16.79 -26.61
N LEU A 66 8.47 15.66 -26.77
CA LEU A 66 9.88 15.48 -26.37
C LEU A 66 10.88 15.88 -27.46
N GLU A 67 10.40 16.28 -28.65
CA GLU A 67 11.23 16.95 -29.64
C GLU A 67 11.48 18.39 -29.18
N ASP A 68 12.62 18.60 -28.53
CA ASP A 68 13.16 19.94 -28.32
C ASP A 68 13.27 20.65 -29.68
N GLU A 69 12.78 21.88 -29.73
CA GLU A 69 13.04 22.87 -30.76
C GLU A 69 14.56 23.04 -30.95
N HIS A 70 15.18 22.14 -31.71
CA HIS A 70 16.50 22.39 -32.27
C HIS A 70 16.31 23.34 -33.45
N GLY A 71 16.20 24.61 -33.09
CA GLY A 71 16.35 25.71 -34.03
C GLY A 71 17.66 25.56 -34.81
N LEU A 72 17.52 25.56 -36.12
CA LEU A 72 18.51 26.03 -37.10
C LEU A 72 17.75 26.51 -38.34
#